data_AF-K9XUN2-F1
#
_entry.id   AF-K9XUN2-F1
#
_cell.length_a   1.000
_cell.length_b   1.000
_cell.length_c   1.000
_cell.angle_alpha   90.00
_cell.angle_beta   90.00
_cell.angle_gamma   90.00
#
_symmetry.space_group_name_H-M   'P 1'
#
loop_
_entity.id
_entity.type
_entity.pdbx_description
1 polymer ?
#
loop_
_entity_poly.entity_id
_entity_poly.type
_entity_poly.pdbx_seq_one_letter_code
_entity_poly.pdbx_strand_id
1 'polypeptide(L)' 'MKQVLTIVCQLKPDKDVAQEIEATLKAFAHACNYANEQVKPNITSKTTIQNLVYQTINH' A
#
# COMPACT_ATOMS: atom_id res chain seq x y z
N MET A 1 10.07 -24.17 23.40
CA MET A 1 9.31 -22.97 22.98
C MET A 1 10.24 -22.07 22.17
N LYS A 2 9.82 -21.55 21.01
CA LYS A 2 10.59 -20.57 20.23
C LYS A 2 10.20 -19.17 20.69
N GLN A 3 11.14 -18.43 21.27
CA GLN A 3 10.95 -17.02 21.61
C GLN A 3 11.06 -16.20 20.31
N VAL A 4 9.99 -15.50 19.93
CA VAL A 4 10.01 -14.54 18.84
C VAL A 4 10.53 -13.22 19.40
N LEU A 5 11.73 -12.83 19.01
CA LEU A 5 12.31 -11.53 19.36
C LEU A 5 11.87 -10.50 18.31
N THR A 6 11.05 -9.53 18.72
CA THR A 6 10.71 -8.40 17.86
C THR A 6 11.85 -7.40 17.90
N ILE A 7 12.61 -7.31 16.80
CA ILE A 7 13.63 -6.28 16.64
C ILE A 7 12.94 -4.99 16.24
N VAL A 8 12.99 -3.98 17.12
CA VAL A 8 12.57 -2.62 16.80
C VAL A 8 13.76 -1.88 16.19
N CYS A 9 13.83 -1.86 14.86
CA CYS A 9 14.82 -1.05 14.15
C CYS A 9 14.28 0.36 13.95
N GLN A 10 14.88 1.36 14.60
CA GLN A 10 14.67 2.75 14.21
C GLN A 10 15.46 3.01 12.94
N LEU A 11 14.75 3.13 11.82
CA LEU A 11 15.37 3.52 10.55
C LEU A 11 15.91 4.95 10.69
N LYS A 12 17.19 5.14 10.36
CA LYS A 12 17.83 6.46 10.20
C LYS A 12 18.26 6.60 8.74
N PRO A 13 17.31 6.67 7.79
CA PRO A 13 17.65 6.83 6.39
C PRO A 13 18.27 8.19 6.15
N ASP A 14 19.16 8.27 5.17
CA ASP A 14 19.60 9.55 4.62
C ASP A 14 18.40 10.28 3.99
N LYS A 15 18.54 11.60 3.81
CA LYS A 15 17.42 12.45 3.36
C LYS A 15 16.80 11.96 2.05
N ASP A 16 17.62 11.56 1.08
CA ASP A 16 17.15 11.12 -0.23
C ASP A 16 16.35 9.82 -0.11
N VAL A 17 16.85 8.85 0.67
CA VAL A 17 16.16 7.59 0.96
C VAL A 17 14.84 7.84 1.71
N ALA A 18 14.83 8.78 2.67
CA ALA A 18 13.61 9.16 3.37
C ALA A 18 12.53 9.73 2.42
N GLN A 19 12.95 10.51 1.43
CA GLN A 19 12.05 11.08 0.42
C GLN A 19 11.47 9.99 -0.50
N GLU A 20 12.28 9.01 -0.91
CA GLU A 20 11.81 7.87 -1.70
C GLU A 20 10.81 7.00 -0.93
N ILE A 21 11.08 6.75 0.35
CA ILE A 21 10.15 6.03 1.24
C ILE A 21 8.83 6.80 1.33
N GLU A 22 8.88 8.09 1.60
CA GLU A 22 7.69 8.94 1.72
C GLU A 22 6.88 8.97 0.41
N ALA A 23 7.55 9.09 -0.74
CA ALA A 23 6.90 9.06 -2.04
C ALA A 23 6.20 7.70 -2.29
N THR A 24 6.88 6.60 -1.96
CA THR A 24 6.33 5.25 -2.08
C THR A 24 5.11 5.04 -1.18
N LEU A 25 5.19 5.48 0.08
CA LEU A 25 4.09 5.38 1.03
C LEU A 25 2.88 6.22 0.61
N LYS A 26 3.13 7.43 0.06
CA LYS A 26 2.06 8.27 -0.52
C LYS A 26 1.41 7.60 -1.72
N ALA A 27 2.18 7.10 -2.67
CA ALA A 27 1.65 6.40 -3.83
C ALA A 27 0.79 5.19 -3.42
N PHE A 28 1.26 4.41 -2.45
CA PHE A 28 0.51 3.30 -1.88
C PHE A 28 -0.81 3.76 -1.24
N ALA A 29 -0.78 4.79 -0.40
CA ALA A 29 -1.97 5.34 0.24
C ALA A 29 -2.98 5.86 -0.80
N HIS A 30 -2.50 6.55 -1.85
CA HIS A 30 -3.35 7.00 -2.96
C HIS A 30 -4.00 5.83 -3.69
N ALA A 31 -3.26 4.77 -3.99
CA ALA A 31 -3.81 3.58 -4.62
C ALA A 31 -4.90 2.90 -3.76
N CYS A 32 -4.66 2.78 -2.45
CA CYS A 32 -5.66 2.26 -1.50
C CYS A 32 -6.92 3.13 -1.47
N ASN A 33 -6.77 4.45 -1.38
CA ASN A 33 -7.89 5.37 -1.35
C ASN A 33 -8.69 5.33 -2.64
N TYR A 34 -8.02 5.33 -3.79
CA TYR A 34 -8.64 5.18 -5.09
C TYR A 34 -9.46 3.89 -5.17
N ALA A 35 -8.89 2.75 -4.77
CA ALA A 35 -9.60 1.49 -4.79
C ALA A 35 -10.87 1.52 -3.92
N ASN A 36 -10.79 2.14 -2.73
CA ASN A 36 -11.94 2.31 -1.84
C ASN A 36 -13.02 3.24 -2.42
N GLU A 37 -12.64 4.27 -3.17
CA GLU A 37 -13.58 5.18 -3.83
C GLU A 37 -14.30 4.52 -5.02
N GLN A 38 -13.59 3.69 -5.80
CA GLN A 38 -14.15 3.05 -6.98
C GLN A 38 -15.01 1.81 -6.64
N VAL A 39 -14.63 1.04 -5.62
CA VAL A 39 -15.29 -0.22 -5.28
C VAL A 39 -16.51 0.05 -4.41
N LYS A 40 -17.71 -0.26 -4.93
CA LYS A 40 -18.94 -0.21 -4.13
C LYS A 40 -18.87 -1.23 -2.98
N PRO A 41 -19.38 -0.93 -1.77
CA PRO A 41 -19.28 -1.82 -0.60
C PRO A 41 -19.86 -3.23 -0.77
N ASN A 42 -20.79 -3.41 -1.73
CA ASN A 42 -21.41 -4.70 -2.02
C ASN A 42 -20.61 -5.56 -3.01
N ILE A 43 -19.54 -5.04 -3.61
CA ILE A 43 -18.67 -5.79 -4.51
C ILE A 43 -17.57 -6.46 -3.67
N THR A 44 -17.67 -7.77 -3.50
CA THR A 44 -16.69 -8.57 -2.74
C THR A 44 -15.88 -9.52 -3.62
N SER A 45 -16.23 -9.62 -4.91
CA SER A 45 -15.53 -10.46 -5.89
C SER A 45 -14.15 -9.88 -6.22
N LYS A 46 -13.11 -10.66 -5.93
CA LYS A 46 -11.70 -10.29 -6.19
C LYS A 46 -11.45 -9.92 -7.65
N THR A 47 -11.93 -10.74 -8.58
CA THR A 47 -11.74 -10.51 -10.02
C THR A 47 -12.42 -9.23 -10.48
N THR A 48 -13.62 -8.94 -9.95
CA THR A 48 -14.35 -7.71 -10.27
C THR A 48 -13.60 -6.48 -9.76
N ILE A 49 -13.08 -6.53 -8.53
CA ILE A 49 -12.29 -5.44 -7.95
C ILE A 49 -11.02 -5.21 -8.77
N GLN A 50 -10.29 -6.28 -9.12
CA GLN A 50 -9.07 -6.18 -9.93
C GLN A 50 -9.31 -5.53 -11.28
N ASN A 51 -10.36 -5.97 -12.00
CA ASN A 51 -10.71 -5.39 -13.30
C ASN A 51 -11.07 -3.90 -13.21
N LEU A 52 -11.62 -3.46 -12.08
CA LEU A 52 -12.03 -2.08 -11.86
C LEU A 52 -10.86 -1.15 -11.54
N VAL A 53 -9.89 -1.61 -10.75
CA VAL A 53 -8.88 -0.71 -10.16
C VAL A 53 -7.47 -0.89 -10.73
N TYR A 54 -7.11 -2.07 -11.25
CA TYR A 54 -5.74 -2.35 -11.68
C TYR A 54 -5.33 -1.60 -12.96
N GLN A 55 -6.28 -1.28 -13.83
CA GLN A 55 -6.01 -0.45 -15.01
C GLN A 55 -5.54 0.97 -14.65
N THR A 56 -5.77 1.42 -13.42
CA THR A 56 -5.34 2.75 -12.95
C THR A 56 -4.18 2.67 -11.97
N ILE A 57 -4.10 1.61 -11.14
CA ILE A 57 -3.06 1.47 -10.11
C ILE A 57 -1.73 0.92 -10.68
N ASN A 58 -1.77 0.08 -11.72
CA ASN A 58 -0.55 -0.54 -12.29
C ASN A 58 0.13 0.28 -13.40
N HIS A 59 -0.30 1.52 -13.65
CA HIS A 59 0.30 2.44 -14.63
C HIS A 59 0.93 3.64 -13.94
#